data_AF-X1UWB4-F1
#
_entry.id   AF-X1UWB4-F1
#
_cell.length_a   1.000
_cell.length_b   1.000
_cell.length_c   1.000
_cell.angle_alpha   90.00
_cell.angle_beta   90.00
_cell.angle_gamma   90.00
#
_symmetry.space_group_name_H-M   'P 1'
#
loop_
_entity.id
_entity.type
_entity.pdbx_description
1 polymer ?
#
loop_
_entity_poly.entity_id
_entity_poly.type
_entity_poly.pdbx_seq_one_letter_code
_entity_poly.pdbx_strand_id
1 'polypeptide(L)'
;DKALTENGLVRDDKDAEKVERLFKDKEVAGIIIGTMTFGDEISAITVAERMPGIPVLLFGTKEGTFTQDGNRRSDSFCGTLSISSGLYRRVIPFSFLGICFPEEEVFSESISDFVRTCVAVKGFIGARIGLVGPRPERFETCAINEFPMIEQFGQRVVPISLVDIFNRANKVKDEKGVIRIIDEIKQSANCKWVKEETLRKAARLEIALKEFAQEKDLSAMGVQCWTAMQEICGISACSTLGRLTEQGIMTA
;
A
#
# COMPACT_ATOMS: atom_id res chain seq x y z
N ASP A 1 20.37 -10.12 -14.91
CA ASP A 1 20.74 -10.91 -16.10
C ASP A 1 22.09 -10.40 -16.59
N LYS A 2 23.15 -11.23 -16.57
CA LYS A 2 24.48 -10.82 -17.05
C LYS A 2 24.48 -10.48 -18.54
N ALA A 3 23.42 -10.82 -19.26
CA ALA A 3 23.21 -10.46 -20.66
C ALA A 3 22.68 -9.03 -20.84
N LEU A 4 22.05 -8.43 -19.82
CA LEU A 4 21.45 -7.08 -19.94
C LEU A 4 22.48 -5.99 -19.72
N THR A 5 23.18 -6.05 -18.59
CA THR A 5 24.32 -5.18 -18.26
C THR A 5 25.51 -6.05 -17.89
N GLU A 6 26.72 -5.55 -18.14
CA GLU A 6 27.93 -6.31 -17.84
C GLU A 6 28.01 -6.57 -16.34
N ASN A 7 28.12 -7.85 -15.97
CA ASN A 7 28.11 -8.31 -14.58
C ASN A 7 26.87 -7.93 -13.76
N GLY A 8 25.79 -7.45 -14.40
CA GLY A 8 24.59 -6.98 -13.70
C GLY A 8 24.75 -5.64 -12.99
N LEU A 9 25.78 -4.86 -13.33
CA LEU A 9 26.06 -3.56 -12.72
C LEU A 9 25.46 -2.42 -13.55
N VAL A 10 25.14 -1.30 -12.88
CA VAL A 10 24.73 -0.04 -13.53
C VAL A 10 25.92 0.91 -13.46
N ARG A 11 26.44 1.32 -14.61
CA ARG A 11 27.75 2.01 -14.70
C ARG A 11 27.74 3.25 -15.57
N ASP A 12 26.71 3.40 -16.40
CA ASP A 12 26.55 4.52 -17.32
C ASP A 12 25.06 4.71 -17.67
N ASP A 13 24.78 5.75 -18.45
CA ASP A 13 23.41 6.09 -18.87
C ASP A 13 22.74 4.97 -19.68
N LYS A 14 23.50 4.18 -20.44
CA LYS A 14 22.95 3.08 -21.25
C LYS A 14 22.52 1.92 -20.38
N ASP A 15 23.32 1.57 -19.37
CA ASP A 15 22.95 0.56 -18.39
C ASP A 15 21.73 1.03 -17.56
N ALA A 16 21.66 2.32 -17.20
CA ALA A 16 20.48 2.88 -16.53
C ALA A 16 19.20 2.77 -17.39
N GLU A 17 19.25 3.11 -18.68
CA GLU A 17 18.12 2.97 -19.60
C GLU A 17 17.60 1.53 -19.74
N LYS A 18 18.52 0.56 -19.78
CA LYS A 18 18.15 -0.86 -19.85
C LYS A 18 17.46 -1.32 -18.55
N VAL A 19 18.00 -0.91 -17.40
CA VAL A 19 17.44 -1.26 -16.09
C VAL A 19 16.08 -0.60 -15.89
N GLU A 20 15.92 0.66 -16.30
CA GLU A 20 14.63 1.36 -16.30
C GLU A 20 13.57 0.56 -17.08
N ARG A 21 13.88 0.15 -18.31
CA ARG A 21 12.96 -0.66 -19.13
C ARG A 21 12.62 -1.98 -18.45
N LEU A 22 13.63 -2.69 -17.95
CA LEU A 22 13.42 -3.94 -17.21
C LEU A 22 12.49 -3.72 -16.00
N PHE A 23 12.71 -2.66 -15.23
CA PHE A 23 11.95 -2.38 -14.02
C PHE A 23 10.50 -1.99 -14.33
N LYS A 24 10.27 -1.24 -15.42
CA LYS A 24 8.93 -0.94 -15.93
C LYS A 24 8.21 -2.21 -16.41
N ASP A 25 8.88 -3.04 -17.20
CA ASP A 25 8.31 -4.30 -17.72
C ASP A 25 7.99 -5.31 -16.60
N LYS A 26 8.72 -5.25 -15.48
CA LYS A 26 8.51 -6.09 -14.31
C LYS A 26 7.59 -5.48 -13.26
N GLU A 27 7.11 -4.26 -13.47
CA GLU A 27 6.23 -3.54 -12.54
C GLU A 27 6.76 -3.57 -11.09
N VAL A 28 8.06 -3.26 -10.93
CA VAL A 28 8.73 -3.38 -9.63
C VAL A 28 8.05 -2.50 -8.57
N ALA A 29 7.91 -3.03 -7.36
CA ALA A 29 7.28 -2.33 -6.24
C ALA A 29 8.26 -1.49 -5.41
N GLY A 30 9.57 -1.64 -5.62
CA GLY A 30 10.63 -0.97 -4.88
C GLY A 30 11.96 -1.10 -5.60
N ILE A 31 12.86 -0.15 -5.33
CA ILE A 31 14.22 -0.11 -5.88
C ILE A 31 15.21 -0.19 -4.71
N ILE A 32 16.18 -1.08 -4.81
CA ILE A 32 17.28 -1.16 -3.85
C ILE A 32 18.56 -0.77 -4.59
N ILE A 33 19.23 0.27 -4.11
CA ILE A 33 20.52 0.71 -4.60
C ILE A 33 21.58 0.23 -3.60
N GLY A 34 22.45 -0.66 -4.06
CA GLY A 34 23.55 -1.20 -3.27
C GLY A 34 24.89 -0.71 -3.80
N THR A 35 25.64 0.03 -3.00
CA THR A 35 27.00 0.46 -3.37
C THR A 35 28.01 -0.59 -2.89
N MET A 36 28.54 -1.38 -3.83
CA MET A 36 29.54 -2.42 -3.52
C MET A 36 30.98 -1.85 -3.50
N THR A 37 31.15 -0.68 -4.10
CA THR A 37 32.38 0.12 -4.21
C THR A 37 31.97 1.56 -4.60
N PHE A 38 32.85 2.33 -5.23
CA PHE A 38 32.48 3.59 -5.88
C PHE A 38 31.59 3.34 -7.11
N GLY A 39 30.27 3.42 -6.93
CA GLY A 39 29.31 3.34 -8.02
C GLY A 39 29.26 4.62 -8.85
N ASP A 40 28.83 4.51 -10.09
CA ASP A 40 28.51 5.69 -10.91
C ASP A 40 27.24 6.37 -10.36
N GLU A 41 27.38 7.59 -9.85
CA GLU A 41 26.32 8.33 -9.16
C GLU A 41 25.11 8.56 -10.07
N ILE A 42 25.36 9.05 -11.29
CA ILE A 42 24.31 9.56 -12.16
C ILE A 42 23.44 8.41 -12.69
N SER A 43 24.05 7.31 -13.11
CA SER A 43 23.30 6.17 -13.66
C SER A 43 22.39 5.51 -12.60
N ALA A 44 22.87 5.33 -11.37
CA ALA A 44 22.06 4.78 -10.28
C ALA A 44 20.87 5.68 -9.92
N ILE A 45 21.10 6.99 -9.85
CA ILE A 45 20.06 7.97 -9.53
C ILE A 45 19.03 8.09 -10.66
N THR A 46 19.47 8.04 -11.92
CA THR A 46 18.59 8.15 -13.09
C THR A 46 17.52 7.06 -13.10
N VAL A 47 17.86 5.84 -12.66
CA VAL A 47 16.88 4.74 -12.53
C VAL A 47 15.79 5.10 -11.53
N ALA A 48 16.15 5.65 -10.36
CA ALA A 48 15.18 6.05 -9.34
C ALA A 48 14.35 7.27 -9.79
N GLU A 49 15.00 8.25 -10.42
CA GLU A 49 14.36 9.49 -10.92
C GLU A 49 13.27 9.19 -11.96
N ARG A 50 13.52 8.22 -12.85
CA ARG A 50 12.56 7.81 -13.90
C ARG A 50 11.47 6.86 -13.42
N MET A 51 11.47 6.50 -12.14
CA MET A 51 10.49 5.63 -11.49
C MET A 51 9.81 6.38 -10.32
N PRO A 52 9.16 7.53 -10.58
CA PRO A 52 8.56 8.34 -9.52
C PRO A 52 7.49 7.56 -8.76
N GLY A 53 7.44 7.76 -7.43
CA GLY A 53 6.47 7.09 -6.54
C GLY A 53 6.87 5.66 -6.13
N ILE A 54 7.94 5.10 -6.69
CA ILE A 54 8.49 3.82 -6.23
C ILE A 54 9.44 4.04 -5.05
N PRO A 55 9.26 3.36 -3.91
CA PRO A 55 10.17 3.46 -2.78
C PRO A 55 11.60 3.08 -3.15
N VAL A 56 12.57 3.81 -2.58
CA VAL A 56 14.00 3.57 -2.78
C VAL A 56 14.65 3.22 -1.43
N LEU A 57 15.42 2.14 -1.41
CA LEU A 57 16.30 1.77 -0.30
C LEU A 57 17.75 1.89 -0.75
N LEU A 58 18.57 2.60 0.01
CA LEU A 58 20.00 2.71 -0.20
C LEU A 58 20.74 1.91 0.87
N PHE A 59 21.76 1.16 0.48
CA PHE A 59 22.72 0.56 1.40
C PHE A 59 24.12 0.54 0.78
N GLY A 60 25.14 0.46 1.63
CA GLY A 60 26.51 0.22 1.21
C GLY A 60 27.08 -1.03 1.84
N THR A 61 28.03 -1.68 1.19
CA THR A 61 28.75 -2.79 1.81
C THR A 61 29.83 -2.30 2.76
N LYS A 62 30.09 -3.07 3.82
CA LYS A 62 31.32 -2.92 4.60
C LYS A 62 32.54 -3.12 3.68
N GLU A 63 33.65 -2.54 4.09
CA GLU A 63 34.89 -2.56 3.33
C GLU A 63 35.93 -3.46 4.00
N GLY A 64 36.77 -4.09 3.18
CA GLY A 64 37.88 -4.90 3.67
C GLY A 64 39.02 -4.05 4.21
N THR A 65 40.03 -4.71 4.79
CA THR A 65 41.26 -4.04 5.21
C THR A 65 41.99 -3.41 4.01
N PHE A 66 42.77 -2.37 4.27
CA PHE A 66 43.71 -1.84 3.29
C PHE A 66 44.63 -2.95 2.77
N THR A 67 45.03 -2.84 1.50
CA THR A 67 46.05 -3.68 0.91
C THR A 67 47.43 -3.33 1.49
N GLN A 68 48.42 -4.22 1.33
CA GLN A 68 49.76 -4.02 1.92
C GLN A 68 50.46 -2.75 1.42
N ASP A 69 50.13 -2.31 0.21
CA ASP A 69 50.56 -1.07 -0.44
C ASP A 69 49.76 0.18 -0.04
N GLY A 70 48.82 0.05 0.91
CA GLY A 70 48.04 1.16 1.47
C GLY A 70 46.80 1.55 0.65
N ASN A 71 46.47 0.81 -0.41
CA ASN A 71 45.28 1.05 -1.23
C ASN A 71 44.04 0.38 -0.64
N ARG A 72 42.87 0.79 -1.11
CA ARG A 72 41.57 0.16 -0.79
C ARG A 72 41.05 -0.64 -1.96
N ARG A 73 40.39 -1.77 -1.68
CA ARG A 73 39.75 -2.61 -2.72
C ARG A 73 38.34 -2.15 -3.10
N SER A 74 37.67 -1.46 -2.18
CA SER A 74 36.34 -0.93 -2.32
C SER A 74 36.32 0.50 -1.78
N ASP A 75 35.41 1.30 -2.29
CA ASP A 75 35.11 2.66 -1.84
C ASP A 75 33.59 2.87 -1.73
N SER A 76 32.93 1.86 -1.19
CA SER A 76 31.50 1.74 -0.96
C SER A 76 30.98 2.90 -0.11
N PHE A 77 31.70 3.30 0.94
CA PHE A 77 31.23 4.35 1.83
C PHE A 77 31.15 5.70 1.11
N CYS A 78 32.20 6.09 0.38
CA CYS A 78 32.19 7.30 -0.43
C CYS A 78 31.15 7.23 -1.57
N GLY A 79 31.00 6.07 -2.22
CA GLY A 79 29.95 5.85 -3.21
C GLY A 79 28.54 6.04 -2.63
N THR A 80 28.29 5.53 -1.42
CA THR A 80 27.02 5.70 -0.69
C THR A 80 26.74 7.19 -0.46
N LEU A 81 27.74 7.95 0.00
CA LEU A 81 27.62 9.40 0.25
C LEU A 81 27.34 10.19 -1.04
N SER A 82 28.02 9.84 -2.13
CA SER A 82 27.81 10.45 -3.44
C SER A 82 26.39 10.22 -3.95
N ILE A 83 25.92 8.96 -3.97
CA ILE A 83 24.55 8.62 -4.40
C ILE A 83 23.48 9.23 -3.50
N SER A 84 23.61 9.11 -2.17
CA SER A 84 22.65 9.71 -1.23
C SER A 84 22.55 11.23 -1.40
N SER A 85 23.68 11.90 -1.61
CA SER A 85 23.70 13.34 -1.87
C SER A 85 22.98 13.70 -3.17
N GLY A 86 23.19 12.91 -4.23
CA GLY A 86 22.52 13.11 -5.50
C GLY A 86 21.02 12.81 -5.47
N LEU A 87 20.57 11.80 -4.70
CA LEU A 87 19.14 11.53 -4.45
C LEU A 87 18.50 12.70 -3.69
N TYR A 88 19.17 13.19 -2.64
CA TYR A 88 18.70 14.33 -1.85
C TYR A 88 18.55 15.61 -2.70
N ARG A 89 19.55 15.94 -3.53
CA ARG A 89 19.50 17.13 -4.42
C ARG A 89 18.36 17.08 -5.44
N ARG A 90 17.94 15.88 -5.85
CA ARG A 90 16.83 15.66 -6.78
C ARG A 90 15.48 15.45 -6.07
N VAL A 91 15.45 15.58 -4.75
CA VAL A 91 14.22 15.42 -3.94
C VAL A 91 13.61 14.03 -4.14
N ILE A 92 14.45 13.01 -4.31
CA ILE A 92 14.01 11.61 -4.40
C ILE A 92 14.04 11.03 -2.98
N PRO A 93 12.88 10.69 -2.38
CA PRO A 93 12.85 10.12 -1.04
C PRO A 93 13.47 8.72 -1.04
N PHE A 94 14.31 8.43 -0.04
CA PHE A 94 14.90 7.11 0.15
C PHE A 94 15.07 6.79 1.63
N SER A 95 15.03 5.51 1.95
CA SER A 95 15.47 5.00 3.26
C SER A 95 16.93 4.57 3.16
N PHE A 96 17.71 4.81 4.20
CA PHE A 96 19.10 4.34 4.29
C PHE A 96 19.17 3.18 5.28
N LEU A 97 19.54 2.00 4.79
CA LEU A 97 19.72 0.79 5.59
C LEU A 97 20.96 0.88 6.47
N GLY A 98 22.04 1.46 5.94
CA GLY A 98 23.34 1.50 6.59
C GLY A 98 24.44 0.84 5.77
N ILE A 99 25.56 0.57 6.45
CA ILE A 99 26.73 -0.12 5.90
C ILE A 99 26.80 -1.53 6.47
N CYS A 100 26.48 -2.53 5.66
CA CYS A 100 26.46 -3.94 6.05
C CYS A 100 26.74 -4.87 4.86
N PHE A 101 27.18 -6.09 5.13
CA PHE A 101 27.19 -7.12 4.10
C PHE A 101 25.79 -7.73 3.92
N PRO A 102 25.40 -8.16 2.71
CA PRO A 102 24.13 -8.83 2.45
C PRO A 102 23.92 -10.11 3.29
N GLU A 103 25.00 -10.73 3.76
CA GLU A 103 24.99 -11.93 4.59
C GLU A 103 24.64 -11.65 6.07
N GLU A 104 24.62 -10.38 6.48
CA GLU A 104 24.31 -10.01 7.87
C GLU A 104 22.80 -9.95 8.13
N GLU A 105 22.40 -10.33 9.35
CA GLU A 105 21.00 -10.36 9.78
C GLU A 105 20.31 -8.99 9.63
N VAL A 106 21.02 -7.90 9.94
CA VAL A 106 20.49 -6.54 9.77
C VAL A 106 20.05 -6.24 8.34
N PHE A 107 20.70 -6.84 7.32
CA PHE A 107 20.32 -6.67 5.93
C PHE A 107 18.98 -7.37 5.66
N SER A 108 18.84 -8.64 6.05
CA SER A 108 17.62 -9.40 5.78
C SER A 108 16.40 -8.84 6.52
N GLU A 109 16.57 -8.40 7.77
CA GLU A 109 15.53 -7.71 8.54
C GLU A 109 15.09 -6.41 7.85
N SER A 110 16.05 -5.56 7.47
CA SER A 110 15.76 -4.28 6.81
C SER A 110 15.09 -4.45 5.45
N ILE A 111 15.46 -5.49 4.70
CA ILE A 111 14.80 -5.83 3.43
C ILE A 111 13.37 -6.30 3.68
N SER A 112 13.13 -7.10 4.72
CA SER A 112 11.78 -7.51 5.10
C SER A 112 10.90 -6.30 5.42
N ASP A 113 11.44 -5.33 6.16
CA ASP A 113 10.75 -4.09 6.49
C ASP A 113 10.45 -3.26 5.24
N PHE A 114 11.45 -3.10 4.37
CA PHE A 114 11.30 -2.36 3.12
C PHE A 114 10.29 -2.99 2.16
N VAL A 115 10.23 -4.32 2.07
CA VAL A 115 9.20 -5.02 1.29
C VAL A 115 7.80 -4.69 1.82
N ARG A 116 7.60 -4.68 3.14
CA ARG A 116 6.31 -4.29 3.73
C ARG A 116 5.96 -2.84 3.43
N THR A 117 6.95 -1.93 3.44
CA THR A 117 6.77 -0.54 2.99
C THR A 117 6.33 -0.46 1.53
N CYS A 118 6.97 -1.23 0.65
CA CYS A 118 6.61 -1.27 -0.78
C CYS A 118 5.15 -1.70 -0.99
N VAL A 119 4.70 -2.73 -0.26
CA VAL A 119 3.30 -3.18 -0.31
C VAL A 119 2.34 -2.10 0.18
N ALA A 120 2.66 -1.41 1.28
CA ALA A 120 1.84 -0.33 1.81
C ALA A 120 1.72 0.84 0.83
N VAL A 121 2.84 1.27 0.24
CA VAL A 121 2.86 2.36 -0.76
C VAL A 121 2.06 1.96 -2.00
N LYS A 122 2.25 0.73 -2.52
CA LYS A 122 1.50 0.21 -3.67
C LYS A 122 0.00 0.18 -3.41
N GLY A 123 -0.44 -0.15 -2.20
CA GLY A 123 -1.85 -0.16 -1.83
C GLY A 123 -2.45 1.24 -1.58
N PHE A 124 -1.62 2.23 -1.24
CA PHE A 124 -2.05 3.58 -0.91
C PHE A 124 -2.09 4.51 -2.14
N ILE A 125 -1.07 4.46 -2.98
CA ILE A 125 -0.99 5.27 -4.20
C ILE A 125 -2.01 4.73 -5.23
N GLY A 126 -2.83 5.62 -5.77
CA GLY A 126 -3.90 5.26 -6.70
C GLY A 126 -5.12 4.60 -6.05
N ALA A 127 -5.18 4.54 -4.71
CA ALA A 127 -6.26 3.88 -4.00
C ALA A 127 -7.65 4.44 -4.36
N ARG A 128 -8.63 3.55 -4.44
CA ARG A 128 -10.03 3.88 -4.73
C ARG A 128 -10.84 3.74 -3.46
N ILE A 129 -11.36 4.86 -2.95
CA ILE A 129 -12.02 4.92 -1.66
C ILE A 129 -13.52 5.10 -1.85
N GLY A 130 -14.32 4.14 -1.41
CA GLY A 130 -15.78 4.27 -1.42
C GLY A 130 -16.24 5.26 -0.37
N LEU A 131 -17.11 6.21 -0.73
CA LEU A 131 -17.77 7.09 0.22
C LEU A 131 -19.26 6.74 0.25
N VAL A 132 -19.67 5.96 1.26
CA VAL A 132 -21.03 5.47 1.42
C VAL A 132 -21.81 6.42 2.33
N GLY A 133 -22.55 7.34 1.70
CA GLY A 133 -23.21 8.45 2.40
C GLY A 133 -22.26 9.58 2.79
N PRO A 134 -22.80 10.76 3.15
CA PRO A 134 -21.99 11.89 3.60
C PRO A 134 -21.35 11.63 4.97
N ARG A 135 -20.28 12.38 5.26
CA ARG A 135 -19.73 12.47 6.62
C ARG A 135 -20.79 13.00 7.61
N PRO A 136 -20.65 12.72 8.92
CA PRO A 136 -21.48 13.36 9.94
C PRO A 136 -21.32 14.89 9.92
N GLU A 137 -22.43 15.63 10.06
CA GLU A 137 -22.48 17.10 9.96
C GLU A 137 -21.43 17.78 10.85
N ARG A 138 -21.32 17.33 12.11
CA ARG A 138 -20.48 17.92 13.16
C ARG A 138 -19.04 17.40 13.22
N PHE A 139 -18.64 16.51 12.31
CA PHE A 139 -17.33 15.85 12.37
C PHE A 139 -16.39 16.44 11.33
N GLU A 140 -15.74 17.55 11.69
CA GLU A 140 -14.68 18.15 10.86
C GLU A 140 -13.47 17.23 10.70
N THR A 141 -13.23 16.34 11.67
CA THR A 141 -12.20 15.29 11.60
C THR A 141 -12.43 14.28 10.47
N CYS A 142 -13.63 14.22 9.91
CA CYS A 142 -13.97 13.38 8.76
C CYS A 142 -14.09 14.20 7.46
N ALA A 143 -13.76 15.49 7.49
CA ALA A 143 -13.73 16.30 6.28
C ALA A 143 -12.56 15.87 5.39
N ILE A 144 -12.82 15.81 4.09
CA ILE A 144 -11.81 15.46 3.08
C ILE A 144 -11.71 16.56 2.03
N ASN A 145 -10.56 16.66 1.39
CA ASN A 145 -10.36 17.46 0.19
C ASN A 145 -9.83 16.53 -0.90
N GLU A 146 -10.61 16.32 -1.95
CA GLU A 146 -10.23 15.41 -3.04
C GLU A 146 -9.08 15.96 -3.89
N PHE A 147 -8.85 17.27 -3.94
CA PHE A 147 -7.78 17.85 -4.76
C PHE A 147 -6.39 17.34 -4.34
N PRO A 148 -5.96 17.47 -3.06
CA PRO A 148 -4.69 16.87 -2.61
C PRO A 148 -4.63 15.35 -2.79
N MET A 149 -5.74 14.63 -2.61
CA MET A 149 -5.79 13.18 -2.79
C MET A 149 -5.46 12.78 -4.24
N ILE A 150 -6.01 13.52 -5.21
CA ILE A 150 -5.76 13.32 -6.64
C ILE A 150 -4.34 13.75 -7.00
N GLU A 151 -3.94 14.98 -6.64
CA GLU A 151 -2.66 15.56 -7.07
C GLU A 151 -1.44 14.87 -6.47
N GLN A 152 -1.51 14.49 -5.19
CA GLN A 152 -0.36 13.94 -4.48
C GLN A 152 -0.28 12.41 -4.58
N PHE A 153 -1.43 11.74 -4.64
CA PHE A 153 -1.49 10.29 -4.50
C PHE A 153 -2.24 9.59 -5.63
N GLY A 154 -2.82 10.32 -6.58
CA GLY A 154 -3.63 9.73 -7.66
C GLY A 154 -4.88 9.00 -7.15
N GLN A 155 -5.31 9.27 -5.91
CA GLN A 155 -6.44 8.59 -5.29
C GLN A 155 -7.76 9.09 -5.85
N ARG A 156 -8.79 8.23 -5.77
CA ARG A 156 -10.14 8.55 -6.23
C ARG A 156 -11.17 8.23 -5.17
N VAL A 157 -12.06 9.19 -4.89
CA VAL A 157 -13.27 8.94 -4.10
C VAL A 157 -14.40 8.46 -5.02
N VAL A 158 -15.08 7.40 -4.60
CA VAL A 158 -16.21 6.78 -5.33
C VAL A 158 -17.46 6.92 -4.47
N PRO A 159 -18.24 7.99 -4.65
CA PRO A 159 -19.43 8.22 -3.83
C PRO A 159 -20.57 7.28 -4.22
N ILE A 160 -21.32 6.82 -3.21
CA ILE A 160 -22.60 6.13 -3.36
C ILE A 160 -23.53 6.56 -2.23
N SER A 161 -24.83 6.69 -2.52
CA SER A 161 -25.80 7.05 -1.48
C SER A 161 -26.08 5.86 -0.56
N LEU A 162 -26.39 6.13 0.71
CA LEU A 162 -26.88 5.08 1.63
C LEU A 162 -28.16 4.42 1.08
N VAL A 163 -29.02 5.18 0.40
CA VAL A 163 -30.25 4.67 -0.20
C VAL A 163 -29.96 3.61 -1.26
N ASP A 164 -28.95 3.82 -2.10
CA ASP A 164 -28.54 2.85 -3.12
C ASP A 164 -28.00 1.57 -2.47
N ILE A 165 -27.20 1.69 -1.40
CA ILE A 165 -26.72 0.53 -0.64
C ILE A 165 -27.87 -0.23 0.03
N PHE A 166 -28.84 0.46 0.64
CA PHE A 166 -30.01 -0.19 1.23
C PHE A 166 -30.87 -0.89 0.17
N ASN A 167 -31.03 -0.27 -1.01
CA ASN A 167 -31.72 -0.90 -2.13
C ASN A 167 -30.99 -2.15 -2.63
N ARG A 168 -29.65 -2.13 -2.68
CA ARG A 168 -28.84 -3.32 -2.99
C ARG A 168 -29.03 -4.40 -1.93
N ALA A 169 -28.91 -4.06 -0.65
CA ALA A 169 -29.10 -4.99 0.47
C ALA A 169 -30.49 -5.64 0.45
N ASN A 170 -31.55 -4.87 0.19
CA ASN A 170 -32.92 -5.40 0.08
C ASN A 170 -33.13 -6.30 -1.14
N LYS A 171 -32.32 -6.15 -2.20
CA LYS A 171 -32.37 -6.96 -3.42
C LYS A 171 -31.47 -8.19 -3.36
N VAL A 172 -30.70 -8.40 -2.29
CA VAL A 172 -29.88 -9.60 -2.10
C VAL A 172 -30.80 -10.83 -2.09
N LYS A 173 -30.60 -11.72 -3.07
CA LYS A 173 -31.32 -12.99 -3.20
C LYS A 173 -30.53 -14.20 -2.70
N ASP A 174 -29.26 -14.00 -2.35
CA ASP A 174 -28.38 -15.07 -1.85
C ASP A 174 -28.73 -15.42 -0.40
N GLU A 175 -29.83 -16.15 -0.21
CA GLU A 175 -30.25 -16.60 1.11
C GLU A 175 -29.23 -17.56 1.75
N LYS A 176 -28.45 -18.30 0.95
CA LYS A 176 -27.39 -19.17 1.49
C LYS A 176 -26.25 -18.34 2.08
N GLY A 177 -25.80 -17.30 1.38
CA GLY A 177 -24.81 -16.36 1.88
C GLY A 177 -25.28 -15.61 3.12
N VAL A 178 -26.54 -15.18 3.15
CA VAL A 178 -27.15 -14.54 4.33
C VAL A 178 -27.13 -15.47 5.54
N ILE A 179 -27.57 -16.73 5.39
CA ILE A 179 -27.57 -17.70 6.49
C ILE A 179 -26.15 -17.98 6.98
N ARG A 180 -25.19 -18.15 6.06
CA ARG A 180 -23.78 -18.36 6.41
C ARG A 180 -23.22 -17.23 7.28
N ILE A 181 -23.44 -15.98 6.87
CA ILE A 181 -22.97 -14.81 7.65
C ILE A 181 -23.62 -14.76 9.03
N ILE A 182 -24.92 -15.09 9.13
CA ILE A 182 -25.61 -15.14 10.43
C ILE A 182 -25.00 -16.21 11.34
N ASP A 183 -24.69 -17.39 10.80
CA ASP A 183 -24.06 -18.47 11.56
C ASP A 183 -22.66 -18.07 12.03
N GLU A 184 -21.86 -17.42 11.18
CA GLU A 184 -20.56 -16.87 11.54
C GLU A 184 -20.67 -15.83 12.68
N ILE A 185 -21.64 -14.92 12.61
CA ILE A 185 -21.90 -13.92 13.67
C ILE A 185 -22.28 -14.62 14.97
N LYS A 186 -23.14 -15.65 14.93
CA LYS A 186 -23.56 -16.41 16.11
C LYS A 186 -22.43 -17.22 16.72
N GLN A 187 -21.45 -17.65 15.92
CA GLN A 187 -20.24 -18.32 16.40
C GLN A 187 -19.26 -17.35 17.07
N SER A 188 -19.16 -16.12 16.56
CA SER A 188 -18.21 -15.13 17.06
C SER A 188 -18.75 -14.27 18.22
N ALA A 189 -20.06 -14.19 18.42
CA ALA A 189 -20.67 -13.32 19.43
C ALA A 189 -21.98 -13.86 20.03
N ASN A 190 -22.26 -13.47 21.28
CA ASN A 190 -23.51 -13.79 21.96
C ASN A 190 -24.68 -12.97 21.40
N CYS A 191 -25.53 -13.62 20.60
CA CYS A 191 -26.68 -12.99 19.94
C CYS A 191 -28.02 -13.22 20.67
N LYS A 192 -28.03 -13.67 21.93
CA LYS A 192 -29.27 -14.06 22.66
C LYS A 192 -30.38 -13.00 22.65
N TRP A 193 -30.01 -11.72 22.67
CA TRP A 193 -30.95 -10.59 22.74
C TRP A 193 -31.17 -9.90 21.39
N VAL A 194 -30.56 -10.41 20.32
CA VAL A 194 -30.65 -9.84 18.98
C VAL A 194 -31.74 -10.57 18.20
N LYS A 195 -32.66 -9.81 17.60
CA LYS A 195 -33.70 -10.39 16.75
C LYS A 195 -33.08 -10.97 15.48
N GLU A 196 -33.55 -12.13 15.02
CA GLU A 196 -33.06 -12.77 13.79
C GLU A 196 -33.14 -11.83 12.58
N GLU A 197 -34.19 -11.00 12.50
CA GLU A 197 -34.36 -10.01 11.43
C GLU A 197 -33.25 -8.95 11.43
N THR A 198 -32.75 -8.55 12.60
CA THR A 198 -31.61 -7.64 12.72
C THR A 198 -30.34 -8.27 12.16
N LEU A 199 -30.12 -9.56 12.43
CA LEU A 199 -28.98 -10.32 11.88
C LEU A 199 -29.09 -10.47 10.36
N ARG A 200 -30.29 -10.75 9.84
CA ARG A 200 -30.56 -10.81 8.40
C ARG A 200 -30.26 -9.49 7.70
N LYS A 201 -30.68 -8.37 8.27
CA LYS A 201 -30.37 -7.03 7.74
C LYS A 201 -28.86 -6.74 7.75
N ALA A 202 -28.17 -7.07 8.84
CA ALA A 202 -26.71 -6.91 8.93
C ALA A 202 -25.97 -7.76 7.89
N ALA A 203 -26.39 -9.01 7.70
CA ALA A 203 -25.81 -9.91 6.70
C ALA A 203 -26.04 -9.42 5.26
N ARG A 204 -27.26 -8.94 4.94
CA ARG A 204 -27.55 -8.36 3.63
C ARG A 204 -26.78 -7.06 3.38
N LEU A 205 -26.59 -6.23 4.40
CA LEU A 205 -25.74 -5.04 4.31
C LEU A 205 -24.28 -5.42 4.05
N GLU A 206 -23.75 -6.44 4.74
CA GLU A 206 -22.39 -6.96 4.51
C GLU A 206 -22.19 -7.37 3.06
N ILE A 207 -23.13 -8.15 2.50
CA ILE A 207 -23.11 -8.57 1.10
C ILE A 207 -23.14 -7.36 0.16
N ALA A 208 -24.06 -6.42 0.37
CA ALA A 208 -24.19 -5.25 -0.50
C ALA A 208 -22.95 -4.36 -0.51
N LEU A 209 -22.32 -4.14 0.64
CA LEU A 209 -21.07 -3.39 0.75
C LEU A 209 -19.90 -4.13 0.11
N LYS A 210 -19.81 -5.45 0.31
CA LYS A 210 -18.79 -6.30 -0.30
C LYS A 210 -18.91 -6.32 -1.83
N GLU A 211 -20.12 -6.46 -2.36
CA GLU A 211 -20.39 -6.38 -3.80
C GLU A 211 -20.01 -5.01 -4.35
N PHE A 212 -20.35 -3.92 -3.65
CA PHE A 212 -19.95 -2.58 -4.07
C PHE A 212 -18.43 -2.40 -4.12
N ALA A 213 -17.72 -2.88 -3.09
CA ALA A 213 -16.26 -2.86 -3.04
C ALA A 213 -15.63 -3.63 -4.21
N GLN A 214 -16.14 -4.82 -4.51
CA GLN A 214 -15.66 -5.64 -5.63
C GLN A 214 -16.00 -5.04 -7.00
N GLU A 215 -17.24 -4.58 -7.19
CA GLU A 215 -17.70 -3.98 -8.44
C GLU A 215 -16.90 -2.73 -8.83
N LYS A 216 -16.52 -1.93 -7.84
CA LYS A 216 -15.81 -0.67 -8.05
C LYS A 216 -14.30 -0.77 -7.83
N ASP A 217 -13.79 -1.96 -7.54
CA ASP A 217 -12.38 -2.22 -7.23
C ASP A 217 -11.87 -1.26 -6.15
N LEU A 218 -12.53 -1.27 -4.98
CA LEU A 218 -12.24 -0.36 -3.88
C LEU A 218 -11.15 -0.92 -2.97
N SER A 219 -10.22 -0.06 -2.58
CA SER A 219 -9.19 -0.35 -1.58
C SER A 219 -9.71 -0.22 -0.15
N ALA A 220 -10.66 0.70 0.07
CA ALA A 220 -11.30 0.93 1.36
C ALA A 220 -12.65 1.65 1.19
N MET A 221 -13.43 1.75 2.27
CA MET A 221 -14.68 2.51 2.30
C MET A 221 -14.82 3.33 3.59
N GLY A 222 -15.24 4.58 3.47
CA GLY A 222 -15.84 5.35 4.56
C GLY A 222 -17.35 5.19 4.51
N VAL A 223 -17.99 4.78 5.61
CA VAL A 223 -19.41 4.49 5.67
C VAL A 223 -20.10 5.35 6.73
N GLN A 224 -21.14 6.08 6.32
CA GLN A 224 -22.03 6.76 7.24
C GLN A 224 -22.81 5.73 8.08
N CYS A 225 -22.27 5.41 9.25
CA CYS A 225 -22.81 4.38 10.14
C CYS A 225 -23.94 4.87 11.06
N TRP A 226 -24.25 6.18 11.08
CA TRP A 226 -25.35 6.80 11.82
C TRP A 226 -25.70 8.20 11.26
N THR A 227 -26.89 8.77 11.54
CA THR A 227 -28.08 8.15 12.16
C THR A 227 -28.94 7.37 11.16
N ALA A 228 -28.84 7.68 9.86
CA ALA A 228 -29.69 7.08 8.82
C ALA A 228 -29.63 5.54 8.78
N MET A 229 -28.47 4.94 9.11
CA MET A 229 -28.33 3.49 9.28
C MET A 229 -29.30 2.93 10.33
N GLN A 230 -29.45 3.62 11.45
CA GLN A 230 -30.33 3.20 12.55
C GLN A 230 -31.79 3.50 12.23
N GLU A 231 -32.08 4.70 11.74
CA GLU A 231 -33.47 5.14 11.50
C GLU A 231 -34.13 4.43 10.32
N ILE A 232 -33.37 4.14 9.26
CA ILE A 232 -33.89 3.56 8.02
C ILE A 232 -33.65 2.05 7.98
N CYS A 233 -32.40 1.60 8.18
CA CYS A 233 -32.10 0.17 8.12
C CYS A 233 -32.53 -0.54 9.42
N GLY A 234 -32.51 0.15 10.56
CA GLY A 234 -32.90 -0.42 11.86
C GLY A 234 -31.77 -1.20 12.55
N ILE A 235 -30.51 -0.95 12.17
CA ILE A 235 -29.34 -1.66 12.70
C ILE A 235 -28.20 -0.69 13.02
N SER A 236 -27.28 -1.13 13.88
CA SER A 236 -25.94 -0.54 13.98
C SER A 236 -24.99 -1.30 13.05
N ALA A 237 -24.24 -0.58 12.20
CA ALA A 237 -23.37 -1.21 11.20
C ALA A 237 -22.01 -1.64 11.74
N CYS A 238 -21.63 -1.29 12.99
CA CYS A 238 -20.26 -1.49 13.49
C CYS A 238 -19.77 -2.94 13.38
N SER A 239 -20.63 -3.92 13.66
CA SER A 239 -20.28 -5.35 13.52
C SER A 239 -20.04 -5.74 12.06
N THR A 240 -20.91 -5.28 11.14
CA THR A 240 -20.76 -5.49 9.70
C THR A 240 -19.46 -4.89 9.17
N LEU A 241 -19.15 -3.64 9.55
CA LEU A 241 -17.93 -2.95 9.14
C LEU A 241 -16.67 -3.65 9.70
N GLY A 242 -16.68 -4.03 10.98
CA GLY A 242 -15.59 -4.79 11.59
C GLY A 242 -15.32 -6.11 10.86
N ARG A 243 -16.37 -6.85 10.50
CA ARG A 243 -16.27 -8.10 9.74
C ARG A 243 -15.74 -7.90 8.32
N LEU A 244 -16.12 -6.82 7.63
CA LEU A 244 -15.55 -6.50 6.33
C LEU A 244 -14.04 -6.21 6.44
N THR A 245 -13.64 -5.50 7.48
CA THR A 245 -12.22 -5.21 7.75
C THR A 245 -11.43 -6.48 8.04
N GLU A 246 -11.99 -7.41 8.83
CA GLU A 246 -11.39 -8.73 9.08
C GLU A 246 -11.24 -9.57 7.79
N GLN A 247 -12.15 -9.39 6.83
CA GLN A 247 -12.10 -10.02 5.50
C GLN A 247 -11.15 -9.31 4.52
N GLY A 248 -10.42 -8.27 4.95
CA GLY A 248 -9.47 -7.53 4.12
C GLY A 248 -10.07 -6.37 3.33
N ILE A 249 -11.33 -5.99 3.59
CA ILE A 249 -11.97 -4.81 3.01
C ILE A 249 -12.02 -3.73 4.10
N MET A 250 -11.04 -2.81 4.08
CA MET A 250 -10.94 -1.78 5.10
C MET A 250 -12.19 -0.87 5.10
N THR A 251 -12.81 -0.71 6.26
CA THR A 251 -13.95 0.18 6.46
C THR A 251 -13.74 1.11 7.65
N ALA A 252 -14.21 2.35 7.53
CA ALA A 252 -14.22 3.36 8.60
C ALA A 252 -15.60 4.01 8.75
#